data_AF-A0A7K1BTV2-F1
#
_entry.id   AF-A0A7K1BTV2-F1
#
_cell.length_a   1.000
_cell.length_b   1.000
_cell.length_c   1.000
_cell.angle_alpha   90.00
_cell.angle_beta   90.00
_cell.angle_gamma   90.00
#
_symmetry.space_group_name_H-M   'P 1'
#
loop_
_entity.id
_entity.type
_entity.pdbx_description
1 polymer ?
#
loop_
_entity_poly.entity_id
_entity_poly.type
_entity_poly.pdbx_seq_one_letter_code
_entity_poly.pdbx_strand_id
1 'polypeptide(L)'
;DFRVEEQLAKAFDRKVYLPSGGSLVIDRTEAMVVIDVNTGKFVGKGGNLEETVTKNNLEAAEEIARQLRLRDLGGIVVIDFIDMVLESNRDAVLRRLVESLGRDRTKHQVAEVTSLGLVQMTRKRVGQGLIEAFSTTCDSCNGRGIHIHMDPVKMKAPMPQMSSQSANHPDVDEDEATEHEFSEILNSDEKSDENPSDSASDSAPAPKAKRRRRAASSGVITA
;
A
#
# COMPACT_ATOMS: atom_id res chain seq x y z
N ASP A 1 -34.58 12.50 -1.94
CA ASP A 1 -34.11 11.27 -2.60
C ASP A 1 -32.59 11.15 -2.58
N PHE A 2 -32.08 10.05 -2.04
CA PHE A 2 -30.65 9.84 -1.76
C PHE A 2 -29.82 9.33 -2.96
N ARG A 3 -30.40 9.25 -4.18
CA ARG A 3 -29.73 8.78 -5.42
C ARG A 3 -28.92 7.49 -5.24
N VAL A 4 -29.47 6.52 -4.50
CA VAL A 4 -28.75 5.30 -4.11
C VAL A 4 -28.51 4.39 -5.31
N GLU A 5 -29.43 4.34 -6.25
CA GLU A 5 -29.35 3.55 -7.48
C GLU A 5 -28.17 3.98 -8.36
N GLU A 6 -27.92 5.30 -8.45
CA GLU A 6 -26.76 5.84 -9.19
C GLU A 6 -25.44 5.44 -8.52
N GLN A 7 -25.41 5.44 -7.18
CA GLN A 7 -24.24 5.02 -6.42
C GLN A 7 -24.01 3.51 -6.53
N LEU A 8 -25.07 2.72 -6.59
CA LEU A 8 -25.02 1.27 -6.76
C LEU A 8 -24.49 0.91 -8.15
N ALA A 9 -24.98 1.56 -9.21
CA ALA A 9 -24.48 1.37 -10.58
C ALA A 9 -22.97 1.64 -10.66
N LYS A 10 -22.50 2.75 -10.08
CA LYS A 10 -21.06 3.08 -9.99
C LYS A 10 -20.24 2.08 -9.19
N ALA A 11 -20.86 1.38 -8.22
CA ALA A 11 -20.17 0.38 -7.41
C ALA A 11 -19.92 -0.94 -8.17
N PHE A 12 -20.66 -1.19 -9.26
CA PHE A 12 -20.41 -2.32 -10.15
C PHE A 12 -19.29 -2.07 -11.15
N ASP A 13 -19.00 -0.80 -11.46
CA ASP A 13 -17.96 -0.47 -12.44
C ASP A 13 -16.58 -0.94 -12.00
N ARG A 14 -15.84 -1.57 -12.92
CA ARG A 14 -14.45 -1.96 -12.70
C ARG A 14 -13.54 -0.77 -12.40
N LYS A 15 -13.83 0.37 -13.03
CA LYS A 15 -13.04 1.61 -12.93
C LYS A 15 -13.73 2.62 -12.01
N VAL A 16 -13.00 3.20 -11.07
CA VAL A 16 -13.48 4.22 -10.14
C VAL A 16 -12.71 5.50 -10.40
N TYR A 17 -13.40 6.63 -10.62
CA TYR A 17 -12.74 7.91 -10.85
C TYR A 17 -12.44 8.63 -9.53
N LEU A 18 -11.24 9.21 -9.44
CA LEU A 18 -10.81 10.03 -8.32
C LEU A 18 -11.15 11.51 -8.56
N PRO A 19 -11.34 12.32 -7.50
CA PRO A 19 -11.67 13.74 -7.63
C PRO A 19 -10.68 14.54 -8.47
N SER A 20 -9.37 14.28 -8.31
CA SER A 20 -8.32 14.96 -9.09
C SER A 20 -8.18 14.47 -10.54
N GLY A 21 -9.04 13.56 -11.01
CA GLY A 21 -9.06 13.07 -12.40
C GLY A 21 -8.23 11.81 -12.66
N GLY A 22 -7.61 11.25 -11.61
CA GLY A 22 -7.08 9.89 -11.62
C GLY A 22 -8.17 8.83 -11.58
N SER A 23 -7.77 7.57 -11.51
CA SER A 23 -8.72 6.46 -11.40
C SER A 23 -8.11 5.22 -10.77
N LEU A 24 -8.93 4.47 -10.05
CA LEU A 24 -8.65 3.11 -9.62
C LEU A 24 -9.20 2.12 -10.62
N VAL A 25 -8.48 1.02 -10.82
CA VAL A 25 -8.96 -0.17 -11.52
C VAL A 25 -8.98 -1.31 -10.52
N ILE A 26 -10.15 -1.88 -10.27
CA ILE A 26 -10.33 -2.93 -9.26
C ILE A 26 -10.61 -4.26 -9.97
N ASP A 27 -9.65 -5.17 -9.92
CA ASP A 27 -9.76 -6.51 -10.46
C ASP A 27 -9.94 -7.54 -9.34
N ARG A 28 -10.92 -8.41 -9.51
CA ARG A 28 -11.12 -9.57 -8.64
C ARG A 28 -10.65 -10.81 -9.39
N THR A 29 -9.77 -11.56 -8.76
CA THR A 29 -9.38 -12.89 -9.21
C THR A 29 -9.95 -13.92 -8.23
N GLU A 30 -9.71 -15.20 -8.53
CA GLU A 30 -10.10 -16.30 -7.64
C GLU A 30 -9.43 -16.21 -6.26
N ALA A 31 -8.15 -15.83 -6.22
CA ALA A 31 -7.35 -15.87 -5.00
C ALA A 31 -7.26 -14.51 -4.28
N MET A 32 -7.28 -13.40 -5.02
CA MET A 32 -7.02 -12.07 -4.46
C MET A 32 -7.70 -10.94 -5.24
N VAL A 33 -7.75 -9.77 -4.63
CA VAL A 33 -8.18 -8.52 -5.25
C VAL A 33 -6.94 -7.70 -5.58
N VAL A 34 -6.85 -7.19 -6.81
CA VAL A 34 -5.77 -6.31 -7.26
C VAL A 34 -6.37 -4.94 -7.54
N ILE A 35 -5.73 -3.89 -7.03
CA ILE A 35 -6.15 -2.51 -7.24
C ILE A 35 -4.99 -1.72 -7.83
N ASP A 36 -5.21 -1.16 -9.01
CA ASP A 36 -4.24 -0.35 -9.75
C ASP A 36 -4.62 1.13 -9.73
N VAL A 37 -3.64 2.01 -9.47
CA VAL A 37 -3.84 3.46 -9.36
C VAL A 37 -3.29 4.18 -10.59
N ASN A 38 -4.14 4.97 -11.25
CA ASN A 38 -3.77 5.77 -12.42
C ASN A 38 -3.92 7.27 -12.15
N THR A 39 -3.02 8.09 -12.69
CA THR A 39 -3.06 9.57 -12.60
C THR A 39 -4.06 10.22 -13.57
N GLY A 40 -4.53 9.49 -14.58
CA GLY A 40 -5.49 9.99 -15.57
C GLY A 40 -4.96 11.18 -16.37
N LYS A 41 -5.84 12.10 -16.78
CA LYS A 41 -5.46 13.26 -17.63
C LYS A 41 -4.81 14.41 -16.84
N PHE A 42 -4.77 14.33 -15.51
CA PHE A 42 -4.24 15.38 -14.65
C PHE A 42 -2.76 15.12 -14.33
N VAL A 43 -1.92 15.22 -15.36
CA VAL A 43 -0.48 15.40 -15.21
C VAL A 43 -0.28 16.91 -15.23
N GLY A 44 0.05 17.51 -14.08
CA GLY A 44 0.01 18.96 -13.87
C GLY A 44 0.58 19.78 -15.04
N LYS A 45 -0.06 20.90 -15.39
CA LYS A 45 0.40 21.81 -16.45
C LYS A 45 1.73 22.46 -16.04
N GLY A 46 2.85 21.75 -16.22
CA GLY A 46 4.21 22.28 -16.03
C GLY A 46 4.70 22.40 -14.58
N GLY A 47 4.16 21.62 -13.64
CA GLY A 47 4.56 21.58 -12.22
C GLY A 47 5.02 20.19 -11.76
N ASN A 48 5.66 20.12 -10.59
CA ASN A 48 6.36 18.94 -10.04
C ASN A 48 5.52 17.65 -10.10
N LEU A 49 5.93 16.72 -10.97
CA LEU A 49 5.26 15.44 -11.18
C LEU A 49 5.10 14.65 -9.87
N GLU A 50 6.12 14.70 -9.01
CA GLU A 50 6.15 13.99 -7.73
C GLU A 50 5.00 14.41 -6.81
N GLU A 51 4.70 15.71 -6.74
CA GLU A 51 3.61 16.24 -5.92
C GLU A 51 2.24 15.78 -6.46
N THR A 52 2.09 15.77 -7.78
CA THR A 52 0.86 15.31 -8.45
C THR A 52 0.63 13.82 -8.19
N VAL A 53 1.68 13.01 -8.30
CA VAL A 53 1.64 11.57 -8.01
C VAL A 53 1.28 11.32 -6.55
N THR A 54 1.97 12.01 -5.63
CA THR A 54 1.74 11.86 -4.19
C THR A 54 0.30 12.23 -3.83
N LYS A 55 -0.22 13.34 -4.34
CA LYS A 55 -1.61 13.76 -4.13
C LYS A 55 -2.60 12.72 -4.66
N ASN A 56 -2.36 12.19 -5.86
CA ASN A 56 -3.23 11.16 -6.44
C ASN A 56 -3.22 9.87 -5.61
N ASN A 57 -2.06 9.43 -5.13
CA ASN A 57 -1.94 8.25 -4.27
C ASN A 57 -2.62 8.45 -2.90
N LEU A 58 -2.58 9.65 -2.32
CA LEU A 58 -3.31 9.98 -1.09
C LEU A 58 -4.83 9.90 -1.28
N GLU A 59 -5.36 10.48 -2.38
CA GLU A 59 -6.77 10.35 -2.74
C GLU A 59 -7.15 8.88 -3.01
N ALA A 60 -6.27 8.14 -3.70
CA ALA A 60 -6.46 6.73 -3.96
C ALA A 60 -6.55 5.92 -2.66
N ALA A 61 -5.69 6.16 -1.67
CA ALA A 61 -5.71 5.46 -0.40
C ALA A 61 -7.06 5.63 0.35
N GLU A 62 -7.61 6.84 0.36
CA GLU A 62 -8.93 7.11 0.94
C GLU A 62 -10.05 6.38 0.19
N GLU A 63 -10.01 6.44 -1.14
CA GLU A 63 -11.02 5.85 -2.01
C GLU A 63 -10.97 4.32 -1.99
N ILE A 64 -9.78 3.73 -1.93
CA ILE A 64 -9.58 2.28 -1.78
C ILE A 64 -10.27 1.80 -0.51
N ALA A 65 -9.99 2.43 0.64
CA ALA A 65 -10.62 2.06 1.91
C ALA A 65 -12.16 2.18 1.84
N ARG A 66 -12.68 3.18 1.11
CA ARG A 66 -14.11 3.33 0.86
C ARG A 66 -14.67 2.19 0.00
N GLN A 67 -14.00 1.82 -1.09
CA GLN A 67 -14.43 0.77 -2.01
C GLN A 67 -14.38 -0.62 -1.36
N LEU A 68 -13.37 -0.90 -0.53
CA LEU A 68 -13.31 -2.15 0.23
C LEU A 68 -14.58 -2.37 1.07
N ARG A 69 -15.08 -1.30 1.71
CA ARG A 69 -16.33 -1.35 2.49
C ARG A 69 -17.58 -1.44 1.62
N LEU A 70 -17.69 -0.61 0.59
CA LEU A 70 -18.90 -0.53 -0.23
C LEU A 70 -19.12 -1.77 -1.08
N ARG A 71 -18.04 -2.38 -1.57
CA ARG A 71 -18.10 -3.57 -2.40
C ARG A 71 -17.97 -4.87 -1.59
N ASP A 72 -17.82 -4.75 -0.27
CA ASP A 72 -17.43 -5.80 0.69
C ASP A 72 -16.33 -6.73 0.13
N LEU A 73 -15.20 -6.12 -0.21
CA LEU A 73 -14.02 -6.83 -0.72
C LEU A 73 -13.25 -7.44 0.45
N GLY A 74 -12.89 -8.71 0.37
CA GLY A 74 -12.10 -9.37 1.40
C GLY A 74 -11.24 -10.49 0.85
N GLY A 75 -10.37 -11.02 1.69
CA GLY A 75 -9.25 -11.88 1.34
C GLY A 75 -7.95 -11.07 1.24
N ILE A 76 -7.04 -11.55 0.40
CA ILE A 76 -5.80 -10.85 0.09
C ILE A 76 -6.12 -9.71 -0.88
N VAL A 77 -5.65 -8.51 -0.56
CA VAL A 77 -5.74 -7.33 -1.42
C VAL A 77 -4.33 -6.83 -1.68
N VAL A 78 -4.02 -6.63 -2.96
CA VAL A 78 -2.75 -6.06 -3.43
C VAL A 78 -3.06 -4.72 -4.08
N ILE A 79 -2.34 -3.67 -3.68
CA ILE A 79 -2.51 -2.32 -4.18
C ILE A 79 -1.22 -1.88 -4.87
N ASP A 80 -1.34 -1.51 -6.13
CA ASP A 80 -0.28 -0.96 -6.97
C ASP A 80 -0.43 0.57 -7.01
N PHE A 81 0.26 1.24 -6.10
CA PHE A 81 0.35 2.70 -6.11
C PHE A 81 1.35 3.14 -7.16
N ILE A 82 1.14 4.33 -7.71
CA ILE A 82 2.10 4.91 -8.66
C ILE A 82 3.45 5.12 -7.95
N ASP A 83 4.54 4.78 -8.65
CA ASP A 83 5.91 4.93 -8.15
C ASP A 83 6.16 6.34 -7.58
N MET A 84 6.71 6.39 -6.37
CA MET A 84 7.15 7.60 -5.69
C MET A 84 8.65 7.54 -5.45
N VAL A 85 9.33 8.65 -5.70
CA VAL A 85 10.79 8.72 -5.53
C VAL A 85 11.16 8.90 -4.06
N LEU A 86 10.37 9.69 -3.32
CA LEU A 86 10.66 10.00 -1.93
C LEU A 86 10.00 8.99 -0.99
N GLU A 87 10.80 8.43 -0.08
CA GLU A 87 10.31 7.50 0.94
C GLU A 87 9.25 8.12 1.86
N SER A 88 9.43 9.39 2.21
CA SER A 88 8.45 10.15 2.99
C SER A 88 7.07 10.20 2.33
N ASN A 89 6.99 10.19 1.00
CA ASN A 89 5.72 10.18 0.27
C ASN A 89 5.06 8.80 0.36
N ARG A 90 5.86 7.72 0.24
CA ARG A 90 5.39 6.34 0.46
C ARG A 90 4.80 6.17 1.86
N ASP A 91 5.51 6.64 2.88
CA ASP A 91 5.06 6.57 4.27
C ASP A 91 3.78 7.38 4.50
N ALA A 92 3.66 8.55 3.87
CA ALA A 92 2.46 9.38 3.95
C ALA A 92 1.24 8.67 3.34
N VAL A 93 1.41 8.00 2.19
CA VAL A 93 0.34 7.22 1.55
C VAL A 93 -0.04 6.00 2.40
N LEU A 94 0.94 5.27 2.93
CA LEU A 94 0.67 4.12 3.80
C LEU A 94 -0.07 4.53 5.08
N ARG A 95 0.37 5.61 5.72
CA ARG A 95 -0.30 6.17 6.89
C ARG A 95 -1.73 6.58 6.58
N ARG A 96 -1.96 7.26 5.45
CA ARG A 96 -3.29 7.65 5.00
C ARG A 96 -4.20 6.44 4.74
N LEU A 97 -3.66 5.36 4.17
CA LEU A 97 -4.40 4.12 3.95
C LEU A 97 -4.84 3.52 5.30
N VAL A 98 -3.92 3.40 6.26
CA VAL A 98 -4.21 2.88 7.60
C VAL A 98 -5.26 3.73 8.34
N GLU A 99 -5.11 5.06 8.31
CA GLU A 99 -6.09 5.99 8.90
C GLU A 99 -7.49 5.82 8.28
N SER A 100 -7.55 5.67 6.96
CA SER A 100 -8.81 5.50 6.22
C SER A 100 -9.48 4.14 6.46
N LEU A 101 -8.65 3.11 6.69
CA LEU A 101 -9.09 1.77 7.09
C LEU A 101 -9.55 1.72 8.55
N GLY A 102 -9.13 2.64 9.42
CA GLY A 102 -9.60 2.74 10.81
C GLY A 102 -11.12 2.95 10.95
N ARG A 103 -11.81 3.36 9.88
CA ARG A 103 -13.28 3.45 9.81
C ARG A 103 -13.96 2.13 9.41
N ASP A 104 -13.18 1.11 9.04
CA ASP A 104 -13.68 -0.20 8.67
C ASP A 104 -13.89 -1.07 9.92
N ARG A 105 -15.11 -1.60 10.05
CA ARG A 105 -15.49 -2.49 11.15
C ARG A 105 -14.98 -3.91 10.95
N THR A 106 -14.64 -4.27 9.72
CA THR A 106 -14.12 -5.59 9.38
C THR A 106 -12.65 -5.66 9.75
N LYS A 107 -12.25 -6.75 10.43
CA LYS A 107 -10.84 -7.00 10.76
C LYS A 107 -9.99 -6.97 9.50
N HIS A 108 -8.94 -6.16 9.52
CA HIS A 108 -8.01 -5.99 8.43
C HIS A 108 -6.60 -5.85 9.00
N GLN A 109 -5.60 -6.19 8.20
CA GLN A 109 -4.20 -6.05 8.52
C GLN A 109 -3.47 -5.56 7.27
N VAL A 110 -2.80 -4.43 7.37
CA VAL A 110 -1.92 -3.93 6.32
C VAL A 110 -0.53 -4.50 6.59
N ALA A 111 0.05 -5.17 5.60
CA ALA A 111 1.42 -5.64 5.64
C ALA A 111 2.36 -4.57 5.06
N GLU A 112 3.67 -4.81 5.20
CA GLU A 112 4.69 -3.93 4.65
C GLU A 112 4.64 -3.87 3.11
N VAL A 113 5.27 -2.83 2.57
CA VAL A 113 5.47 -2.68 1.13
C VAL A 113 6.43 -3.77 0.65
N THR A 114 6.06 -4.46 -0.42
CA THR A 114 6.93 -5.47 -1.04
C THR A 114 8.17 -4.85 -1.66
N SER A 115 9.17 -5.69 -1.95
CA SER A 115 10.31 -5.31 -2.79
C SER A 115 9.93 -4.82 -4.19
N LEU A 116 8.71 -5.14 -4.66
CA LEU A 116 8.16 -4.71 -5.95
C LEU A 116 7.38 -3.38 -5.86
N GLY A 117 7.30 -2.75 -4.68
CA GLY A 117 6.55 -1.50 -4.50
C GLY A 117 5.06 -1.67 -4.24
N LEU A 118 4.55 -2.91 -4.24
CA LEU A 118 3.14 -3.21 -3.98
C LEU A 118 2.83 -3.19 -2.47
N VAL A 119 1.68 -2.64 -2.11
CA VAL A 119 1.15 -2.70 -0.75
C VAL A 119 0.24 -3.92 -0.63
N GLN A 120 0.49 -4.77 0.36
CA GLN A 120 -0.34 -5.94 0.63
C GLN A 120 -1.18 -5.73 1.88
N MET A 121 -2.41 -6.23 1.87
CA MET A 121 -3.23 -6.29 3.06
C MET A 121 -4.16 -7.49 3.05
N THR A 122 -4.63 -7.88 4.23
CA THR A 122 -5.73 -8.82 4.37
C THR A 122 -6.94 -8.12 4.96
N ARG A 123 -8.13 -8.49 4.51
CA ARG A 123 -9.41 -8.06 5.10
C ARG A 123 -10.31 -9.27 5.24
N LYS A 124 -10.84 -9.52 6.43
CA LYS A 124 -11.72 -10.69 6.68
C LYS A 124 -12.93 -10.65 5.73
N ARG A 125 -13.24 -11.75 5.05
CA ARG A 125 -14.49 -11.87 4.30
C ARG A 125 -15.66 -12.02 5.28
N VAL A 126 -16.65 -11.13 5.19
CA VAL A 126 -17.86 -11.15 6.01
C VAL A 126 -19.06 -11.62 5.20
N GLY A 127 -19.14 -11.27 3.92
CA GLY A 127 -20.11 -11.79 2.97
C GLY A 127 -19.48 -12.22 1.64
N GLN A 128 -20.34 -12.39 0.63
CA GLN A 128 -19.95 -12.71 -0.74
C GLN A 128 -19.40 -11.48 -1.50
N GLY A 129 -19.65 -10.27 -1.01
CA GLY A 129 -19.32 -9.06 -1.73
C GLY A 129 -20.40 -8.64 -2.75
N LEU A 130 -20.33 -7.39 -3.17
CA LEU A 130 -21.39 -6.74 -3.94
C LEU A 130 -21.62 -7.39 -5.32
N ILE A 131 -20.54 -7.67 -6.06
CA ILE A 131 -20.67 -8.22 -7.41
C ILE A 131 -21.23 -9.65 -7.37
N GLU A 132 -20.76 -10.49 -6.45
CA GLU A 132 -21.25 -11.87 -6.33
C GLU A 132 -22.75 -11.93 -5.96
N ALA A 133 -23.21 -11.02 -5.10
CA ALA A 133 -24.61 -10.95 -4.69
C ALA A 133 -25.58 -10.48 -5.80
N PHE A 134 -25.08 -9.74 -6.80
CA PHE A 134 -25.89 -9.12 -7.86
C PHE A 134 -25.52 -9.62 -9.26
N SER A 135 -24.73 -10.69 -9.41
CA SER A 135 -24.34 -11.17 -10.73
C SER A 135 -24.47 -12.68 -10.88
N THR A 136 -24.63 -13.13 -12.12
CA THR A 136 -24.57 -14.54 -12.51
C THR A 136 -23.43 -14.76 -13.47
N THR A 137 -22.82 -15.95 -13.44
CA THR A 137 -21.77 -16.33 -14.40
C THR A 137 -22.32 -16.32 -15.82
N CYS A 138 -21.53 -15.85 -16.78
CA CYS A 138 -21.92 -15.87 -18.19
C CYS A 138 -21.70 -17.26 -18.78
N ASP A 139 -22.78 -17.92 -19.22
CA ASP A 139 -22.74 -19.25 -19.81
C ASP A 139 -22.03 -19.26 -21.18
N SER A 140 -22.11 -18.15 -21.93
CA SER A 140 -21.52 -18.05 -23.27
C SER A 140 -19.99 -18.05 -23.27
N CYS A 141 -19.36 -17.53 -22.22
CA CYS A 141 -17.91 -17.51 -22.07
C CYS A 141 -17.43 -18.41 -20.91
N ASN A 142 -18.30 -19.31 -20.45
CA ASN A 142 -18.01 -20.32 -19.44
C ASN A 142 -17.43 -19.71 -18.14
N GLY A 143 -18.05 -18.63 -17.66
CA GLY A 143 -17.67 -17.95 -16.42
C GLY A 143 -16.56 -16.89 -16.54
N ARG A 144 -16.02 -16.64 -17.74
CA ARG A 144 -15.03 -15.56 -17.95
C ARG A 144 -15.61 -14.15 -17.71
N GLY A 145 -16.92 -14.01 -17.91
CA GLY A 145 -17.68 -12.78 -17.68
C GLY A 145 -18.88 -13.04 -16.77
N ILE A 146 -19.57 -11.97 -16.41
CA ILE A 146 -20.73 -11.99 -15.51
C ILE A 146 -21.86 -11.12 -16.08
N HIS A 147 -23.09 -11.48 -15.76
CA HIS A 147 -24.27 -10.65 -15.99
C HIS A 147 -24.65 -9.97 -14.68
N ILE A 148 -24.69 -8.64 -14.66
CA ILE A 148 -25.07 -7.85 -13.48
C ILE A 148 -26.58 -7.58 -13.52
N HIS A 149 -27.23 -7.81 -12.39
CA HIS A 149 -28.66 -7.60 -12.16
C HIS A 149 -28.87 -6.42 -11.22
N MET A 150 -30.03 -5.75 -11.32
CA MET A 150 -30.38 -4.65 -10.40
C MET A 150 -30.93 -5.14 -9.07
N ASP A 151 -31.47 -6.36 -9.05
CA ASP A 151 -31.95 -7.04 -7.85
C ASP A 151 -30.94 -8.12 -7.40
N PRO A 152 -30.80 -8.37 -6.08
CA PRO A 152 -29.95 -9.43 -5.59
C PRO A 152 -30.37 -10.79 -6.16
N VAL A 153 -29.39 -11.56 -6.62
CA VAL A 153 -29.63 -12.91 -7.14
C VAL A 153 -29.77 -13.86 -5.95
N LYS A 154 -30.83 -14.66 -5.92
CA LYS A 154 -30.98 -15.72 -4.91
C LYS A 154 -30.00 -16.86 -5.21
N MET A 155 -28.79 -16.79 -4.66
CA MET A 155 -27.84 -17.89 -4.76
C MET A 155 -27.99 -18.86 -3.59
N LYS A 156 -27.89 -20.17 -3.87
CA LYS A 156 -27.66 -21.20 -2.86
C LYS A 156 -26.37 -20.85 -2.12
N ALA A 157 -26.41 -20.86 -0.79
CA ALA A 157 -25.28 -20.47 0.05
C ALA A 157 -23.97 -21.09 -0.44
N PRO A 158 -22.90 -20.28 -0.62
CA PRO A 158 -21.61 -20.83 -0.98
C PRO A 158 -21.15 -21.75 0.16
N MET A 159 -20.57 -22.90 -0.20
CA MET A 159 -19.97 -23.79 0.79
C MET A 159 -18.94 -22.99 1.59
N PRO A 160 -18.88 -23.17 2.92
CA PRO A 160 -17.88 -22.47 3.73
C PRO A 160 -16.49 -22.82 3.21
N GLN A 161 -15.77 -21.83 2.69
CA GLN A 161 -14.35 -22.00 2.40
C GLN A 161 -13.67 -22.26 3.74
N MET A 162 -13.15 -23.49 3.90
CA MET A 162 -12.35 -23.91 5.04
C MET A 162 -11.30 -22.84 5.31
N SER A 163 -11.38 -22.20 6.48
CA SER A 163 -10.22 -21.56 7.07
C SER A 163 -9.12 -22.61 7.13
N SER A 164 -8.04 -22.41 6.40
CA SER A 164 -6.81 -23.17 6.58
C SER A 164 -6.52 -23.24 8.07
N GLN A 165 -6.49 -24.46 8.57
CA GLN A 165 -6.32 -24.84 9.96
C GLN A 165 -5.16 -24.05 10.58
N SER A 166 -5.44 -23.28 11.63
CA SER A 166 -4.39 -22.95 12.61
C SER A 166 -3.88 -24.29 13.14
N ALA A 167 -2.58 -24.52 12.99
CA ALA A 167 -1.91 -25.71 13.45
C ALA A 167 -2.28 -26.00 14.92
N ASN A 168 -2.71 -27.24 15.18
CA ASN A 168 -2.70 -27.81 16.52
C ASN A 168 -1.24 -27.79 17.01
N HIS A 169 -0.87 -26.83 17.84
CA HIS A 169 0.30 -26.93 18.69
C HIS A 169 -0.15 -27.67 19.96
N PRO A 170 0.44 -28.82 20.34
CA PRO A 170 0.17 -29.39 21.65
C PRO A 170 0.66 -28.42 22.72
N ASP A 171 -0.16 -28.19 23.73
CA ASP A 171 0.15 -27.35 24.89
C ASP A 171 1.51 -27.77 25.49
N VAL A 172 2.43 -26.81 25.62
CA VAL A 172 3.63 -26.97 26.44
C VAL A 172 3.24 -26.45 27.81
N ASP A 173 3.34 -27.32 28.83
CA ASP A 173 2.98 -27.03 30.22
C ASP A 173 3.60 -25.71 30.71
N GLU A 174 2.77 -24.80 31.25
CA GLU A 174 3.12 -23.44 31.67
C GLU A 174 4.06 -23.36 32.91
N ASP A 175 4.51 -24.48 33.46
CA ASP A 175 5.20 -24.54 34.76
C ASP A 175 6.75 -24.51 34.69
N GLU A 176 7.38 -24.50 33.51
CA GLU A 176 8.87 -24.48 33.39
C GLU A 176 9.47 -23.17 32.83
N ALA A 177 8.70 -22.10 32.63
CA ALA A 177 9.17 -20.87 31.98
C ALA A 177 9.59 -19.73 32.91
N THR A 178 9.68 -19.95 34.23
CA THR A 178 10.19 -18.94 35.17
C THR A 178 11.45 -19.43 35.86
N GLU A 179 12.61 -19.16 35.26
CA GLU A 179 13.87 -18.85 35.95
C GLU A 179 15.00 -18.68 34.92
N HIS A 180 15.10 -17.50 34.31
CA HIS A 180 16.38 -17.00 33.83
C HIS A 180 16.48 -15.51 34.14
N GLU A 181 17.39 -15.20 35.08
CA GLU A 181 17.74 -13.88 35.56
C GLU A 181 18.06 -12.92 34.40
N PHE A 182 17.42 -11.76 34.43
CA PHE A 182 17.65 -10.65 33.51
C PHE A 182 18.87 -9.86 34.00
N SER A 183 20.01 -9.98 33.32
CA SER A 183 21.15 -9.08 33.51
C SER A 183 20.93 -7.82 32.67
N GLU A 184 20.60 -6.71 33.32
CA GLU A 184 20.56 -5.38 32.71
C GLU A 184 21.98 -4.93 32.34
N ILE A 185 22.27 -4.81 31.03
CA ILE A 185 23.42 -4.06 30.55
C ILE A 185 22.96 -2.63 30.26
N LEU A 186 23.23 -1.75 31.23
CA LEU A 186 23.14 -0.29 31.10
C LEU A 186 24.30 0.21 30.23
N ASN A 187 23.99 0.82 29.09
CA ASN A 187 24.95 1.67 28.37
C ASN A 187 24.88 3.09 28.94
N SER A 188 25.81 3.41 29.84
CA SER A 188 26.12 4.78 30.24
C SER A 188 27.63 4.95 30.25
N ASP A 189 28.20 5.40 29.13
CA ASP A 189 29.60 5.83 29.09
C ASP A 189 29.72 7.29 29.54
N GLU A 190 30.72 7.47 30.39
CA GLU A 190 30.91 8.54 31.36
C GLU A 190 31.38 9.87 30.74
N LYS A 191 30.96 10.97 31.38
CA LYS A 191 31.71 12.22 31.39
C LYS A 191 32.73 12.16 32.53
N SER A 192 33.99 12.46 32.24
CA SER A 192 34.98 12.86 33.24
C SER A 192 35.55 14.24 32.87
N ASP A 193 35.36 15.20 33.77
CA ASP A 193 36.00 16.51 33.78
C ASP A 193 37.06 16.51 34.89
N GLU A 194 38.35 16.65 34.55
CA GLU A 194 39.36 17.34 35.39
C GLU A 194 40.43 18.00 34.47
N ASN A 195 40.76 19.26 34.77
CA ASN A 195 41.71 20.19 34.08
C ASN A 195 42.99 20.35 34.95
N PRO A 196 44.00 21.19 34.60
CA PRO A 196 44.81 21.33 33.38
C PRO A 196 46.35 21.43 33.70
N SER A 197 47.26 21.31 32.71
CA SER A 197 48.55 22.08 32.71
C SER A 197 49.34 21.99 31.40
N ASP A 198 49.75 23.17 30.94
CA ASP A 198 50.97 23.57 30.20
C ASP A 198 51.58 22.72 29.07
N SER A 199 51.55 23.28 27.86
CA SER A 199 52.72 23.91 27.19
C SER A 199 52.77 23.71 25.65
N ALA A 200 52.64 24.86 24.95
CA ALA A 200 53.36 25.32 23.76
C ALA A 200 53.56 24.47 22.47
N SER A 201 53.40 25.19 21.34
CA SER A 201 54.01 25.02 20.00
C SER A 201 53.32 24.01 19.05
N ASP A 202 53.16 24.19 17.73
CA ASP A 202 53.28 25.33 16.80
C ASP A 202 52.69 24.85 15.44
N SER A 203 52.22 25.80 14.62
CA SER A 203 52.15 25.76 13.15
C SER A 203 51.19 24.81 12.38
N ALA A 204 50.25 25.44 11.66
CA ALA A 204 49.58 24.99 10.44
C ALA A 204 50.58 25.00 9.22
N PRO A 205 50.24 24.67 7.94
CA PRO A 205 48.92 24.46 7.33
C PRO A 205 48.80 23.36 6.23
N ALA A 206 47.57 23.16 5.74
CA ALA A 206 47.17 22.39 4.55
C ALA A 206 47.88 22.83 3.24
N PRO A 207 47.83 22.02 2.16
CA PRO A 207 46.98 22.44 1.03
C PRO A 207 46.38 21.35 0.09
N LYS A 208 45.14 21.65 -0.35
CA LYS A 208 44.59 21.77 -1.74
C LYS A 208 44.56 20.57 -2.72
N ALA A 209 43.31 20.18 -3.03
CA ALA A 209 42.64 20.18 -4.34
C ALA A 209 43.46 20.01 -5.64
N LYS A 210 43.07 19.01 -6.45
CA LYS A 210 43.35 18.94 -7.89
C LYS A 210 42.04 18.90 -8.71
N ARG A 211 41.77 20.00 -9.43
CA ARG A 211 40.94 20.04 -10.66
C ARG A 211 41.86 19.90 -11.88
N ARG A 212 41.24 19.57 -13.04
CA ARG A 212 41.63 19.76 -14.46
C ARG A 212 41.79 18.39 -15.19
N ARG A 213 41.29 18.13 -16.41
CA ARG A 213 40.93 18.98 -17.57
C ARG A 213 39.81 18.36 -18.42
N ARG A 214 39.06 19.23 -19.11
CA ARG A 214 38.25 18.92 -20.30
C ARG A 214 39.15 18.58 -21.47
N ALA A 215 38.73 17.64 -22.32
CA ALA A 215 39.19 17.50 -23.69
C ALA A 215 37.98 17.70 -24.62
N ALA A 216 38.14 18.59 -25.60
CA ALA A 216 37.27 18.72 -26.75
C ALA A 216 37.96 18.02 -27.92
N SER A 217 37.19 17.28 -28.72
CA SER A 217 37.61 16.87 -30.07
C SER A 217 36.44 17.03 -31.03
N SER A 218 36.72 17.77 -32.08
CA SER A 218 35.93 18.06 -33.27
C SER A 218 35.71 16.86 -34.19
N GLY A 219 34.58 16.85 -34.91
CA GLY A 219 34.59 16.64 -36.36
C GLY A 219 33.80 15.48 -36.97
N VAL A 220 32.86 15.86 -37.87
CA VAL A 220 32.54 15.29 -39.21
C VAL A 220 31.53 14.12 -39.35
N ILE A 221 30.29 14.49 -39.71
CA ILE A 221 29.48 14.24 -40.95
C ILE A 221 29.67 12.95 -41.80
N THR A 222 28.52 12.44 -42.30
CA THR A 222 28.20 11.50 -43.41
C THR A 222 28.35 9.99 -43.16
N ALA A 223 27.45 9.11 -43.63
CA ALA A 223 26.34 9.20 -44.60
C ALA A 223 25.13 8.38 -44.13
#